data_AF-F9P7H8-F1
#
_entry.id   AF-F9P7H8-F1
#
_cell.length_a   1.000
_cell.length_b   1.000
_cell.length_c   1.000
_cell.angle_alpha   90.00
_cell.angle_beta   90.00
_cell.angle_gamma   90.00
#
_symmetry.space_group_name_H-M   'P 1'
#
loop_
_entity.id
_entity.type
_entity.pdbx_description
1 polymer ?
#
loop_
_entity_poly.entity_id
_entity_poly.type
_entity_poly.pdbx_seq_one_letter_code
_entity_poly.pdbx_strand_id
1 'polypeptide(L)'
;MIDIQQMSKDDVNNITYFAESAAAEDWDLSDNVGWSPDFQDPSTYLDIIKPSSGESTKTYLGFDAGTNNAAAAQVGMNEYEKLLNEAEKETTNTNARYEKYAAAQAWLTDNALVIPTTTLTGRPILSRTVPFTNPFAWSGNKGNSEIILYKYLELQDEPVTQDQYKKAMTKWNKERSKSNKKAQEELADHVK
;
A
#
# COMPACT_ATOMS: atom_id res chain seq x y z
N MET A 1 -5.37 0.84 -21.49
CA MET A 1 -5.16 2.29 -21.65
C MET A 1 -5.73 2.91 -20.40
N ILE A 2 -4.95 3.69 -19.64
CA ILE A 2 -5.46 4.46 -18.50
C ILE A 2 -5.67 5.88 -19.04
N ASP A 3 -6.88 6.41 -18.86
CA ASP A 3 -7.21 7.78 -19.24
C ASP A 3 -7.14 8.68 -18.00
N ILE A 4 -6.47 9.83 -18.11
CA ILE A 4 -6.29 10.77 -17.00
C ILE A 4 -7.13 12.01 -17.30
N GLN A 5 -8.21 12.18 -16.55
CA GLN A 5 -9.07 13.35 -16.66
C GLN A 5 -8.46 14.53 -15.90
N GLN A 6 -8.09 15.59 -16.61
CA GLN A 6 -7.70 16.86 -15.99
C GLN A 6 -8.96 17.70 -15.73
N MET A 7 -9.29 17.87 -14.46
CA MET A 7 -10.49 18.58 -14.01
C MET A 7 -10.11 19.67 -13.00
N SER A 8 -11.01 20.63 -12.79
CA SER A 8 -10.85 21.58 -11.69
C SER A 8 -11.04 20.85 -10.35
N LYS A 9 -10.46 21.38 -9.26
CA LYS A 9 -10.62 20.77 -7.92
C LYS A 9 -12.09 20.66 -7.50
N ASP A 10 -12.89 21.66 -7.85
CA ASP A 10 -14.30 21.69 -7.49
C ASP A 10 -15.07 20.60 -8.24
N ASP A 11 -14.80 20.42 -9.53
CA ASP A 11 -15.42 19.35 -10.31
C ASP A 11 -15.02 17.96 -9.79
N VAL A 12 -13.73 17.75 -9.49
CA VAL A 12 -13.23 16.49 -8.91
C VAL A 12 -13.92 16.19 -7.58
N ASN A 13 -14.01 17.17 -6.67
CA ASN A 13 -14.64 16.95 -5.38
C ASN A 13 -16.13 16.64 -5.51
N ASN A 14 -16.84 17.25 -6.46
CA ASN A 14 -18.26 17.01 -6.67
C ASN A 14 -18.58 15.60 -7.17
N ILE A 15 -17.69 14.98 -7.96
CA ILE A 15 -17.83 13.60 -8.44
C ILE A 15 -17.13 12.56 -7.56
N THR A 16 -16.51 13.01 -6.45
CA THR A 16 -15.85 12.16 -5.45
C THR A 16 -16.37 12.48 -4.05
N TYR A 17 -15.63 13.26 -3.27
CA TYR A 17 -15.87 13.54 -1.85
C TYR A 17 -17.28 14.08 -1.53
N PHE A 18 -17.88 14.90 -2.41
CA PHE A 18 -19.22 15.47 -2.24
C PHE A 18 -20.31 14.74 -3.02
N ALA A 19 -20.01 13.59 -3.64
CA ALA A 19 -21.01 12.81 -4.35
C ALA A 19 -22.16 12.41 -3.41
N GLU A 20 -23.40 12.73 -3.79
CA GLU A 20 -24.58 12.49 -2.93
C GLU A 20 -24.96 10.99 -2.84
N SER A 21 -24.51 10.18 -3.81
CA SER A 21 -24.83 8.75 -3.88
C SER A 21 -23.67 7.95 -4.46
N ALA A 22 -23.66 6.65 -4.20
CA ALA A 22 -22.70 5.72 -4.79
C ALA A 22 -22.67 5.77 -6.33
N ALA A 23 -23.82 5.98 -6.97
CA ALA A 23 -23.91 6.08 -8.43
C ALA A 23 -23.36 7.40 -9.00
N ALA A 24 -23.13 8.40 -8.13
CA ALA A 24 -22.53 9.68 -8.50
C ALA A 24 -21.00 9.71 -8.31
N GLU A 25 -20.43 8.67 -7.70
CA GLU A 25 -18.98 8.44 -7.68
C GLU A 25 -18.57 7.96 -9.08
N ASP A 26 -17.90 8.83 -9.85
CA ASP A 26 -17.58 8.58 -11.27
C ASP A 26 -16.07 8.48 -11.48
N TRP A 27 -15.49 7.34 -11.06
CA TRP A 27 -14.07 7.04 -11.24
C TRP A 27 -13.80 5.53 -11.13
N ASP A 28 -12.84 5.04 -11.92
CA ASP A 28 -12.32 3.66 -11.81
C ASP A 28 -11.13 3.55 -10.84
N LEU A 29 -10.30 4.60 -10.77
CA LEU A 29 -9.17 4.72 -9.86
C LEU A 29 -9.06 6.16 -9.36
N SER A 30 -8.98 6.34 -8.03
CA SER A 30 -8.85 7.65 -7.38
C SER A 30 -7.72 7.65 -6.36
N ASP A 31 -6.92 8.73 -6.36
CA ASP A 31 -5.91 9.01 -5.34
C ASP A 31 -6.40 10.00 -4.27
N ASN A 32 -7.66 10.46 -4.37
CA ASN A 32 -8.27 11.42 -3.45
C ASN A 32 -9.01 10.79 -2.28
N VAL A 33 -8.97 9.45 -2.16
CA VAL A 33 -9.48 8.74 -0.99
C VAL A 33 -8.39 8.68 0.09
N GLY A 34 -8.75 9.05 1.32
CA GLY A 34 -7.84 9.04 2.45
C GLY A 34 -8.58 8.93 3.78
N TRP A 35 -7.92 8.36 4.78
CA TRP A 35 -8.46 8.21 6.12
C TRP A 35 -7.41 8.55 7.17
N SER A 36 -7.82 9.27 8.21
CA SER A 36 -7.00 9.52 9.40
C SER A 36 -7.65 8.81 10.59
N PRO A 37 -6.86 8.22 11.50
CA PRO A 37 -7.43 7.43 12.58
C PRO A 37 -8.12 8.33 13.60
N ASP A 38 -9.33 7.98 13.99
CA ASP A 38 -10.06 8.65 15.06
C ASP A 38 -9.54 8.23 16.44
N PHE A 39 -9.03 7.00 16.55
CA PHE A 39 -8.48 6.42 17.77
C PHE A 39 -7.39 5.39 17.47
N GLN A 40 -6.59 5.03 18.47
CA GLN A 40 -5.44 4.11 18.31
C GLN A 40 -5.86 2.63 18.33
N ASP A 41 -6.65 2.20 17.36
CA ASP A 41 -7.01 0.80 17.16
C ASP A 41 -7.07 0.49 15.65
N PRO A 42 -6.67 -0.70 15.17
CA PRO A 42 -6.76 -1.04 13.75
C PRO A 42 -8.16 -0.88 13.15
N SER A 43 -9.21 -1.05 13.95
CA SER A 43 -10.59 -0.94 13.50
C SER A 43 -10.94 0.43 12.91
N THR A 44 -10.27 1.50 13.36
CA THR A 44 -10.48 2.86 12.80
C THR A 44 -10.19 2.94 11.29
N TYR A 45 -9.35 2.06 10.74
CA TYR A 45 -9.05 2.01 9.31
C TYR A 45 -9.81 0.92 8.57
N LEU A 46 -10.18 -0.16 9.26
CA LEU A 46 -10.77 -1.33 8.63
C LEU A 46 -12.30 -1.25 8.59
N ASP A 47 -12.93 -0.73 9.64
CA ASP A 47 -14.39 -0.73 9.77
C ASP A 47 -15.06 0.28 8.84
N ILE A 48 -14.34 1.31 8.40
CA ILE A 48 -14.86 2.37 7.52
C ILE A 48 -15.32 1.86 6.16
N ILE A 49 -14.83 0.71 5.73
CA ILE A 49 -15.21 0.05 4.47
C ILE A 49 -15.99 -1.25 4.71
N LYS A 50 -16.47 -1.48 5.95
CA LYS A 50 -17.32 -2.62 6.30
C LYS A 50 -18.64 -2.57 5.51
N PRO A 51 -19.04 -3.61 4.77
CA PRO A 51 -20.23 -3.57 3.92
C PRO A 51 -21.53 -3.25 4.64
N SER A 52 -21.70 -3.70 5.88
CA SER A 52 -22.92 -3.47 6.65
C SER A 52 -23.02 -2.08 7.30
N SER A 53 -21.90 -1.43 7.60
CA SER A 53 -21.92 -0.21 8.44
C SER A 53 -20.84 0.83 8.13
N GLY A 54 -19.95 0.58 7.18
CA GLY A 54 -18.78 1.41 6.90
C GLY A 54 -19.15 2.71 6.20
N GLU A 55 -18.79 3.83 6.81
CA GLU A 55 -19.12 5.18 6.33
C GLU A 55 -18.43 5.58 5.02
N SER A 56 -17.32 4.91 4.68
CA SER A 56 -16.51 5.18 3.50
C SER A 56 -16.75 4.18 2.37
N THR A 57 -17.63 3.20 2.52
CA THR A 57 -17.96 2.23 1.44
C THR A 57 -18.40 2.92 0.15
N LYS A 58 -19.19 3.99 0.25
CA LYS A 58 -19.64 4.80 -0.88
C LYS A 58 -18.43 5.40 -1.61
N THR A 59 -17.62 6.16 -0.89
CA THR A 59 -16.52 6.94 -1.46
C THR A 59 -15.27 6.14 -1.77
N TYR A 60 -15.12 4.92 -1.26
CA TYR A 60 -13.97 4.05 -1.57
C TYR A 60 -14.33 2.96 -2.57
N LEU A 61 -15.57 2.46 -2.55
CA LEU A 61 -15.95 1.23 -3.24
C LEU A 61 -17.22 1.38 -4.09
N GLY A 62 -17.84 2.57 -4.15
CA GLY A 62 -18.98 2.84 -5.02
C GLY A 62 -20.27 2.12 -4.60
N PHE A 63 -20.49 1.88 -3.31
CA PHE A 63 -21.77 1.35 -2.82
C PHE A 63 -22.12 1.85 -1.42
N ASP A 64 -23.41 2.03 -1.13
CA ASP A 64 -23.86 2.41 0.21
C ASP A 64 -23.84 1.21 1.17
N ALA A 65 -23.31 1.40 2.38
CA ALA A 65 -23.33 0.38 3.42
C ALA A 65 -24.76 -0.08 3.77
N GLY A 66 -24.89 -1.34 4.18
CA GLY A 66 -26.16 -1.93 4.60
C GLY A 66 -27.13 -2.26 3.45
N THR A 67 -26.75 -1.99 2.20
CA THR A 67 -27.63 -2.24 1.03
C THR A 67 -27.58 -3.67 0.49
N ASN A 68 -26.75 -4.55 1.07
CA ASN A 68 -26.47 -5.90 0.53
C ASN A 68 -26.08 -5.86 -0.96
N ASN A 69 -25.16 -4.96 -1.30
CA ASN A 69 -24.72 -4.75 -2.67
C ASN A 69 -24.19 -6.06 -3.30
N ALA A 70 -24.74 -6.42 -4.46
CA ALA A 70 -24.40 -7.67 -5.15
C ALA A 70 -22.96 -7.70 -5.67
N ALA A 71 -22.42 -6.57 -6.12
CA ALA A 71 -21.03 -6.47 -6.59
C ALA A 71 -20.05 -6.61 -5.42
N ALA A 72 -20.35 -5.99 -4.27
CA ALA A 72 -19.56 -6.16 -3.05
C ALA A 72 -19.50 -7.63 -2.61
N ALA A 73 -20.63 -8.34 -2.67
CA ALA A 73 -20.67 -9.77 -2.39
C ALA A 73 -19.84 -10.60 -3.39
N GLN A 74 -19.91 -10.25 -4.68
CA GLN A 74 -19.16 -10.94 -5.75
C GLN A 74 -17.64 -10.81 -5.58
N VAL A 75 -17.15 -9.65 -5.14
CA VAL A 75 -15.72 -9.44 -4.85
C VAL A 75 -15.30 -9.93 -3.46
N GLY A 76 -16.19 -10.64 -2.75
CA GLY A 76 -15.85 -11.33 -1.51
C GLY A 76 -15.92 -10.48 -0.24
N MET A 77 -16.51 -9.28 -0.28
CA MET A 77 -16.59 -8.39 0.89
C MET A 77 -17.33 -9.00 2.10
N ASN A 78 -18.16 -10.02 1.89
CA ASN A 78 -18.78 -10.77 2.99
C ASN A 78 -17.75 -11.52 3.85
N GLU A 79 -16.67 -12.02 3.25
CA GLU A 79 -15.58 -12.67 4.01
C GLU A 79 -14.77 -11.62 4.78
N TYR A 80 -14.52 -10.46 4.17
CA TYR A 80 -13.91 -9.34 4.86
C TYR A 80 -14.71 -8.92 6.10
N GLU A 81 -16.02 -8.75 5.94
CA GLU A 81 -16.90 -8.41 7.06
C GLU A 81 -16.88 -9.48 8.17
N LYS A 82 -16.82 -10.75 7.79
CA LYS A 82 -16.69 -11.86 8.75
C LYS A 82 -15.40 -11.76 9.55
N LEU A 83 -14.26 -11.48 8.91
CA LEU A 83 -12.97 -11.29 9.59
C LEU A 83 -13.01 -10.11 10.58
N LEU A 84 -13.63 -8.98 10.20
CA LEU A 84 -13.81 -7.84 11.11
C LEU A 84 -14.70 -8.20 12.30
N ASN A 85 -15.84 -8.84 12.06
CA ASN A 85 -16.74 -9.27 13.13
C ASN A 85 -16.08 -10.27 14.10
N GLU A 86 -15.18 -11.13 13.63
CA GLU A 86 -14.40 -12.05 14.47
C GLU A 86 -13.37 -11.31 15.34
N ALA A 87 -12.78 -10.23 14.81
CA ALA A 87 -11.88 -9.35 15.55
C ALA A 87 -12.64 -8.53 16.60
N GLU A 88 -13.75 -7.90 16.23
CA GLU A 88 -14.62 -7.11 17.12
C GLU A 88 -15.16 -7.93 18.31
N LYS A 89 -15.46 -9.21 18.09
CA LYS A 89 -15.89 -10.13 19.16
C LYS A 89 -14.81 -10.40 20.20
N GLU A 90 -13.53 -10.25 19.85
CA GLU A 90 -12.43 -10.39 20.80
C GLU A 90 -12.28 -9.13 21.65
N THR A 91 -12.85 -9.16 22.85
CA THR A 91 -12.84 -8.02 23.78
C THR A 91 -11.92 -8.23 24.97
N THR A 92 -11.32 -9.42 25.13
CA THR A 92 -10.58 -9.81 26.33
C THR A 92 -9.08 -9.84 26.13
N ASN A 93 -8.62 -10.15 24.91
CA ASN A 93 -7.21 -10.26 24.57
C ASN A 93 -6.86 -9.37 23.38
N THR A 94 -6.23 -8.24 23.66
CA THR A 94 -5.81 -7.26 22.65
C THR A 94 -4.89 -7.85 21.58
N ASN A 95 -3.95 -8.72 21.96
CA ASN A 95 -3.02 -9.33 20.98
C ASN A 95 -3.78 -10.24 20.02
N ALA A 96 -4.68 -11.08 20.54
CA ALA A 96 -5.51 -11.95 19.72
C ALA A 96 -6.44 -11.14 18.80
N ARG A 97 -7.00 -10.02 19.28
CA ARG A 97 -7.77 -9.09 18.44
C ARG A 97 -6.93 -8.53 17.30
N TYR A 98 -5.70 -8.09 17.59
CA TYR A 98 -4.81 -7.51 16.59
C TYR A 98 -4.35 -8.54 15.55
N GLU A 99 -4.13 -9.79 15.92
CA GLU A 99 -3.87 -10.87 14.96
C GLU A 99 -5.06 -11.09 14.01
N LYS A 100 -6.30 -11.01 14.51
CA LYS A 100 -7.51 -11.09 13.67
C LYS A 100 -7.66 -9.89 12.74
N TYR A 101 -7.43 -8.67 13.23
CA TYR A 101 -7.38 -7.49 12.35
C TYR A 101 -6.27 -7.58 11.31
N ALA A 102 -5.12 -8.17 11.65
CA ALA A 102 -4.05 -8.42 10.68
C ALA A 102 -4.50 -9.38 9.57
N ALA A 103 -5.31 -10.39 9.89
CA ALA A 103 -5.92 -11.27 8.87
C ALA A 103 -6.90 -10.50 7.96
N ALA A 104 -7.71 -9.61 8.52
CA ALA A 104 -8.60 -8.75 7.73
C ALA A 104 -7.81 -7.80 6.80
N GLN A 105 -6.73 -7.17 7.31
CA GLN A 105 -5.84 -6.33 6.51
C GLN A 105 -5.12 -7.12 5.40
N ALA A 106 -4.68 -8.35 5.70
CA ALA A 106 -4.06 -9.22 4.70
C ALA A 106 -5.05 -9.54 3.59
N TRP A 107 -6.29 -9.89 3.93
CA TRP A 107 -7.35 -10.10 2.94
C TRP A 107 -7.56 -8.86 2.06
N LEU A 108 -7.64 -7.66 2.66
CA LEU A 108 -7.82 -6.43 1.90
C LEU A 108 -6.67 -6.17 0.93
N THR A 109 -5.44 -6.44 1.38
CA THR A 109 -4.21 -6.28 0.58
C THR A 109 -4.17 -7.28 -0.57
N ASP A 110 -4.54 -8.54 -0.33
CA ASP A 110 -4.53 -9.60 -1.34
C ASP A 110 -5.60 -9.40 -2.42
N ASN A 111 -6.74 -8.80 -2.06
CA ASN A 111 -7.83 -8.51 -3.00
C ASN A 111 -7.66 -7.17 -3.74
N ALA A 112 -6.69 -6.34 -3.32
CA ALA A 112 -6.32 -5.08 -3.97
C ALA A 112 -7.48 -4.08 -4.20
N LEU A 113 -8.53 -4.14 -3.37
CA LEU A 113 -9.66 -3.20 -3.44
C LEU A 113 -9.26 -1.78 -3.02
N VAL A 114 -8.29 -1.69 -2.12
CA VAL A 114 -7.62 -0.45 -1.73
C VAL A 114 -6.12 -0.69 -1.81
N ILE A 115 -5.39 0.19 -2.49
CA ILE A 115 -3.94 0.13 -2.63
C ILE A 115 -3.34 1.23 -1.74
N PRO A 116 -2.77 0.90 -0.58
CA PRO A 116 -2.12 1.90 0.25
C PRO A 116 -0.93 2.51 -0.51
N THR A 117 -0.89 3.84 -0.67
CA THR A 117 0.20 4.52 -1.41
C THR A 117 1.22 5.13 -0.45
N THR A 118 0.74 5.90 0.52
CA THR A 118 1.57 6.58 1.51
C THR A 118 1.01 6.35 2.91
N THR A 119 1.91 5.99 3.81
CA THR A 119 1.67 5.83 5.23
C THR A 119 2.65 6.78 5.93
N LEU A 120 2.34 7.24 7.16
CA LEU A 120 3.35 7.90 8.00
C LEU A 120 4.51 6.95 8.37
N THR A 121 4.36 5.65 8.05
CA THR A 121 5.41 4.63 8.07
C THR A 121 5.41 3.84 6.75
N GLY A 122 5.93 2.60 6.70
CA GLY A 122 6.33 1.88 5.49
C GLY A 122 5.45 2.07 4.23
N ARG A 123 6.10 2.34 3.09
CA ARG A 123 5.45 2.46 1.77
C ARG A 123 5.49 1.11 1.04
N PRO A 124 4.36 0.50 0.69
CA PRO A 124 4.38 -0.65 -0.22
C PRO A 124 4.82 -0.17 -1.61
N ILE A 125 5.58 -1.01 -2.32
CA ILE A 125 6.11 -0.70 -3.64
C ILE A 125 5.69 -1.82 -4.59
N LEU A 126 4.85 -1.50 -5.57
CA LEU A 126 4.63 -2.36 -6.73
C LEU A 126 5.66 -2.00 -7.80
N SER A 127 6.53 -2.94 -8.15
CA SER A 127 7.62 -2.70 -9.09
C SER A 127 7.96 -3.94 -9.90
N ARG A 128 8.39 -3.74 -11.15
CA ARG A 128 9.03 -4.73 -12.01
C ARG A 128 10.55 -4.54 -12.11
N THR A 129 11.10 -3.58 -11.38
CA THR A 129 12.54 -3.36 -11.31
C THR A 129 13.14 -4.40 -10.37
N VAL A 130 14.14 -5.13 -10.85
CA VAL A 130 14.89 -6.09 -10.05
C VAL A 130 15.49 -5.36 -8.85
N PRO A 131 15.23 -5.79 -7.60
CA PRO A 131 15.65 -5.05 -6.42
C PRO A 131 17.17 -4.85 -6.34
N PHE A 132 17.59 -3.67 -5.87
CA PHE A 132 19.00 -3.29 -5.65
C PHE A 132 19.90 -3.22 -6.89
N THR A 133 19.32 -3.22 -8.10
CA THR A 133 20.08 -3.03 -9.36
C THR A 133 20.28 -1.56 -9.71
N ASN A 134 19.34 -0.71 -9.31
CA ASN A 134 19.41 0.73 -9.53
C ASN A 134 20.57 1.37 -8.72
N PRO A 135 21.25 2.42 -9.23
CA PRO A 135 22.28 3.12 -8.48
C PRO A 135 21.64 3.82 -7.27
N PHE A 136 22.32 3.74 -6.13
CA PHE A 136 21.92 4.42 -4.90
C PHE A 136 23.10 5.21 -4.33
N ALA A 137 22.83 6.44 -3.89
CA ALA A 137 23.77 7.25 -3.12
C ALA A 137 23.02 8.00 -2.01
N TRP A 138 23.71 8.29 -0.91
CA TRP A 138 23.13 9.07 0.19
C TRP A 138 23.15 10.59 -0.06
N SER A 139 23.89 11.05 -1.08
CA SER A 139 24.03 12.45 -1.43
C SER A 139 24.41 12.64 -2.90
N GLY A 140 24.20 13.86 -3.42
CA GLY A 140 24.51 14.25 -4.80
C GLY A 140 23.42 13.92 -5.81
N ASN A 141 23.60 14.29 -7.09
CA ASN A 141 22.60 14.12 -8.15
C ASN A 141 22.28 12.65 -8.52
N LYS A 142 22.99 11.71 -7.88
CA LYS A 142 22.81 10.26 -8.01
C LYS A 142 22.12 9.62 -6.81
N GLY A 143 21.76 10.41 -5.80
CA GLY A 143 21.18 9.93 -4.54
C GLY A 143 19.66 10.10 -4.45
N ASN A 144 19.00 10.22 -5.60
CA ASN A 144 17.67 10.83 -5.63
C ASN A 144 16.62 9.79 -5.24
N SER A 145 15.59 10.27 -4.53
CA SER A 145 14.32 9.58 -4.20
C SER A 145 13.45 9.23 -5.42
N GLU A 146 13.95 9.52 -6.63
CA GLU A 146 13.27 9.32 -7.92
C GLU A 146 14.16 8.47 -8.83
N ILE A 147 13.57 7.50 -9.53
CA ILE A 147 14.24 6.64 -10.51
C ILE A 147 14.42 7.43 -11.83
N ILE A 148 15.24 8.47 -11.79
CA ILE A 148 15.65 9.25 -12.98
C ILE A 148 16.96 8.74 -13.59
N LEU A 149 17.58 7.73 -12.98
CA LEU A 149 18.79 7.08 -13.45
C LEU A 149 18.47 5.65 -13.88
N TYR A 150 18.65 5.34 -15.16
CA TYR A 150 18.39 4.01 -15.73
C TYR A 150 19.64 3.11 -15.77
N LYS A 151 20.78 3.61 -15.31
CA LYS A 151 22.04 2.85 -15.38
C LYS A 151 22.00 1.68 -14.41
N TYR A 152 22.30 0.47 -14.89
CA TYR A 152 22.22 -0.80 -14.15
C TYR A 152 20.81 -1.21 -13.74
N LEU A 153 19.77 -0.45 -14.12
CA LEU A 153 18.39 -0.83 -13.86
C LEU A 153 18.07 -2.08 -14.67
N GLU A 154 17.74 -3.16 -13.98
CA GLU A 154 17.26 -4.40 -14.59
C GLU A 154 15.75 -4.52 -14.36
N LEU A 155 15.04 -5.01 -15.36
CA LEU A 155 13.60 -5.28 -15.30
C LEU A 155 13.36 -6.80 -15.29
N GLN A 156 12.30 -7.21 -14.62
CA GLN A 156 11.75 -8.56 -14.68
C GLN A 156 10.31 -8.53 -15.23
N ASP A 157 9.89 -9.63 -15.85
CA ASP A 157 8.59 -9.69 -16.52
C ASP A 157 7.43 -9.57 -15.52
N GLU A 158 7.54 -10.25 -14.39
CA GLU A 158 6.53 -10.28 -13.32
C GLU A 158 6.84 -9.30 -12.18
N PRO A 159 5.82 -8.80 -11.46
CA PRO A 159 6.02 -8.00 -10.25
C PRO A 159 6.96 -8.67 -9.23
N VAL A 160 7.77 -7.86 -8.56
CA VAL A 160 8.68 -8.34 -7.51
C VAL A 160 7.89 -8.96 -6.37
N THR A 161 8.19 -10.22 -6.04
CA THR A 161 7.62 -10.89 -4.86
C THR A 161 8.40 -10.57 -3.59
N GLN A 162 7.77 -10.75 -2.43
CA GLN A 162 8.43 -10.55 -1.14
C GLN A 162 9.68 -11.41 -0.98
N ASP A 163 9.65 -12.65 -1.48
CA ASP A 163 10.78 -13.57 -1.44
C ASP A 163 11.92 -13.15 -2.36
N GLN A 164 11.61 -12.66 -3.57
CA GLN A 164 12.60 -12.10 -4.47
C GLN A 164 13.30 -10.90 -3.84
N TYR A 165 12.52 -9.99 -3.23
CA TYR A 165 13.07 -8.83 -2.52
C TYR A 165 13.98 -9.24 -1.37
N LYS A 166 13.53 -10.14 -0.48
CA LYS A 166 14.33 -10.64 0.67
C LYS A 166 15.64 -11.27 0.20
N LYS A 167 15.59 -12.13 -0.82
CA LYS A 167 16.80 -12.77 -1.40
C LYS A 167 17.78 -11.74 -1.94
N ALA A 168 17.28 -10.78 -2.72
CA ALA A 168 18.11 -9.71 -3.29
C ALA A 168 18.72 -8.82 -2.18
N MET A 169 17.95 -8.51 -1.13
CA MET A 169 18.41 -7.72 0.02
C MET A 169 19.52 -8.43 0.79
N THR A 170 19.40 -9.74 1.03
CA THR A 170 20.44 -10.54 1.68
C THR A 170 21.72 -10.57 0.84
N LYS A 171 21.60 -10.79 -0.48
CA LYS A 171 22.74 -10.78 -1.40
C LYS A 171 23.43 -9.42 -1.40
N TRP A 172 22.68 -8.34 -1.58
CA TRP A 172 23.18 -6.98 -1.62
C TRP A 172 23.90 -6.59 -0.32
N ASN A 173 23.32 -6.91 0.84
CA ASN A 173 23.96 -6.63 2.13
C ASN A 173 25.30 -7.37 2.31
N LYS A 174 25.38 -8.63 1.84
CA LYS A 174 26.61 -9.42 1.89
C LYS A 174 27.69 -8.82 0.99
N GLU A 175 27.35 -8.43 -0.24
CA GLU A 175 28.28 -7.82 -1.19
C GLU A 175 28.72 -6.42 -0.73
N ARG A 176 27.79 -5.60 -0.25
CA ARG A 176 28.07 -4.28 0.35
C ARG A 176 29.03 -4.39 1.53
N SER A 177 28.79 -5.32 2.46
CA SER A 177 29.67 -5.52 3.62
C SER A 177 31.10 -5.89 3.19
N LYS A 178 31.25 -6.80 2.22
CA LYS A 178 32.55 -7.15 1.66
C LYS A 178 33.23 -5.97 0.97
N SER A 179 32.50 -5.24 0.13
CA SER A 179 33.01 -4.06 -0.59
C SER A 179 33.48 -2.98 0.39
N ASN A 180 32.69 -2.72 1.44
CA ASN A 180 33.05 -1.72 2.45
C ASN A 180 34.29 -2.13 3.24
N LYS A 181 34.42 -3.41 3.62
CA LYS A 181 35.61 -3.91 4.31
C LYS A 181 36.87 -3.73 3.46
N LYS A 182 36.79 -4.13 2.19
CA LYS A 182 37.90 -3.94 1.23
C LYS A 182 38.28 -2.47 1.09
N ALA A 183 37.30 -1.58 0.91
CA ALA A 183 37.56 -0.14 0.80
C ALA A 183 38.18 0.44 2.08
N GLN A 184 37.80 -0.04 3.27
CA GLN A 184 38.41 0.37 4.54
C GLN A 184 39.87 -0.11 4.66
N GLU A 185 40.16 -1.34 4.24
CA GLU A 185 41.52 -1.89 4.21
C GLU A 185 42.41 -1.10 3.24
N GLU A 186 41.94 -0.88 2.00
CA GLU A 186 42.67 -0.09 0.98
C GLU A 186 42.88 1.37 1.41
N LEU A 187 41.90 1.98 2.11
CA LEU A 187 42.05 3.33 2.66
C LEU A 187 43.12 3.39 3.76
N ALA A 188 43.18 2.38 4.63
CA ALA A 188 44.20 2.32 5.68
C ALA A 188 45.62 2.24 5.10
N ASP A 189 45.79 1.55 3.96
CA ASP A 189 47.07 1.48 3.25
C ASP A 189 47.40 2.76 2.46
N HIS A 190 46.39 3.59 2.15
CA HIS A 190 46.54 4.80 1.35
C HIS A 190 46.79 6.07 2.18
N VAL A 191 46.37 6.11 3.45
CA VAL A 191 46.61 7.23 4.36
C VAL A 191 47.95 7.02 5.08
N LYS A 192 48.96 7.81 4.69
CA LYS A 192 50.22 7.99 5.43
C LYS A 192 50.18 9.25 6.30
#